data_AF-X1H4B0-F1
#
_entry.id   AF-X1H4B0-F1
#
_cell.length_a   1.000
_cell.length_b   1.000
_cell.length_c   1.000
_cell.angle_alpha   90.00
_cell.angle_beta   90.00
_cell.angle_gamma   90.00
#
_symmetry.space_group_name_H-M   'P 1'
#
loop_
_entity.id
_entity.type
_entity.pdbx_description
1 polymer ?
#
loop_
_entity_poly.entity_id
_entity_poly.type
_entity_poly.pdbx_seq_one_letter_code
_entity_poly.pdbx_strand_id
1 'polypeptide(L)'
;IELIGVEIPDLDHFIVFEDLLGDDLIQEIRPVGTDGRAVINHPCMDLWIGCRVTVQMKEGLYVQAPTDEGSDRGEELFRGQIEWDWDPLPETTFRYSARIPGAKIKSHDAPYRVIDYLIIVPDPRKINEEEMDELMKEAWSLIDPQSLSAYLDGQEERISYFINTSWNVEGGAQ
;
A
#
# COMPACT_ATOMS: atom_id res chain seq x y z
N ILE A 1 1.49 -25.80 11.91
CA ILE A 1 1.24 -24.58 12.71
C ILE A 1 1.91 -23.47 11.93
N GLU A 2 1.12 -22.67 11.22
CA GLU A 2 1.62 -21.42 10.65
C GLU A 2 1.82 -20.46 11.82
N LEU A 3 3.04 -19.96 11.97
CA LEU A 3 3.37 -18.99 13.00
C LEU A 3 3.05 -17.60 12.42
N ILE A 4 1.90 -17.06 12.79
CA ILE A 4 1.48 -15.71 12.41
C ILE A 4 2.02 -14.74 13.46
N GLY A 5 2.67 -13.67 13.01
CA GLY A 5 3.08 -12.57 13.86
C GLY A 5 1.88 -11.88 14.49
N VAL A 6 1.94 -11.66 15.80
CA VAL A 6 0.85 -10.97 16.53
C VAL A 6 1.05 -9.46 16.52
N GLU A 7 2.30 -9.00 16.51
CA GLU A 7 2.65 -7.59 16.48
C GLU A 7 4.09 -7.40 15.98
N ILE A 8 4.36 -6.19 15.47
CA ILE A 8 5.71 -5.65 15.33
C ILE A 8 5.89 -4.62 16.44
N PRO A 9 6.79 -4.83 17.41
CA PRO A 9 7.02 -3.86 18.47
C PRO A 9 7.42 -2.49 17.92
N ASP A 10 6.85 -1.44 18.52
CA ASP A 10 7.11 -0.03 18.17
C ASP A 10 6.82 0.35 16.71
N LEU A 11 6.01 -0.43 15.99
CA LEU A 11 5.60 -0.12 14.62
C LEU A 11 4.88 1.23 14.57
N ASP A 12 5.40 2.13 13.74
CA ASP A 12 4.87 3.48 13.55
C ASP A 12 4.17 3.61 12.19
N HIS A 13 4.83 3.19 11.11
CA HIS A 13 4.26 3.20 9.76
C HIS A 13 4.98 2.20 8.84
N PHE A 14 4.49 2.11 7.59
CA PHE A 14 5.16 1.41 6.50
C PHE A 14 5.62 2.40 5.43
N ILE A 15 6.79 2.13 4.86
CA ILE A 15 7.29 2.79 3.64
C ILE A 15 7.23 1.78 2.51
N VAL A 16 6.79 2.25 1.34
CA VAL A 16 6.74 1.46 0.11
C VAL A 16 7.77 2.03 -0.86
N PHE A 17 8.48 1.14 -1.56
CA PHE A 17 9.42 1.48 -2.62
C PHE A 17 8.97 0.80 -3.91
N GLU A 18 8.82 1.56 -4.98
CA GLU A 18 8.38 1.05 -6.27
C GLU A 18 9.53 0.87 -7.24
N ASP A 19 9.48 -0.22 -8.00
CA ASP A 19 10.28 -0.42 -9.20
C ASP A 19 9.39 -0.92 -10.36
N LEU A 20 9.80 -0.61 -11.59
CA LEU A 20 9.14 -1.08 -12.81
C LEU A 20 9.87 -2.32 -13.32
N LEU A 21 9.15 -3.44 -13.39
CA LEU A 21 9.63 -4.68 -13.99
C LEU A 21 8.82 -5.00 -15.24
N GLY A 22 9.26 -4.46 -16.38
CA GLY A 22 8.43 -4.42 -17.58
C GLY A 22 7.25 -3.49 -17.37
N ASP A 23 6.02 -4.00 -17.53
CA ASP A 23 4.80 -3.23 -17.30
C ASP A 23 4.27 -3.35 -15.85
N ASP A 24 4.83 -4.27 -15.06
CA ASP A 24 4.41 -4.48 -13.68
C ASP A 24 5.08 -3.49 -12.74
N LEU A 25 4.35 -3.05 -11.72
CA LEU A 25 4.92 -2.32 -10.59
C LEU A 25 5.18 -3.31 -9.46
N ILE A 26 6.45 -3.42 -9.08
CA ILE A 26 6.89 -4.19 -7.92
C ILE A 26 7.00 -3.23 -6.74
N GLN A 27 6.47 -3.65 -5.59
CA GLN A 27 6.56 -2.91 -4.33
C GLN A 27 7.44 -3.67 -3.36
N GLU A 28 8.42 -2.99 -2.77
CA GLU A 28 9.11 -3.45 -1.57
C GLU A 28 8.57 -2.67 -0.36
N ILE A 29 8.07 -3.38 0.65
CA ILE A 29 7.35 -2.77 1.77
C ILE A 29 8.15 -2.98 3.05
N ARG A 30 8.31 -1.89 3.82
CA ARG A 30 9.17 -1.87 4.99
C ARG A 30 8.46 -1.28 6.20
N PRO A 31 8.35 -2.02 7.33
CA PRO A 31 7.91 -1.44 8.59
C PRO A 31 8.99 -0.52 9.17
N VAL A 32 8.55 0.60 9.74
CA VAL A 32 9.38 1.61 10.38
C VAL A 32 8.92 1.77 11.82
N GLY A 33 9.89 1.79 12.74
CA GLY A 33 9.63 1.98 14.15
C GLY A 33 9.46 3.46 14.52
N THR A 34 8.98 3.72 15.73
CA THR A 34 8.86 5.09 16.29
C THR A 34 10.20 5.84 16.40
N ASP A 35 11.33 5.14 16.32
CA ASP A 35 12.68 5.72 16.26
C ASP A 35 13.09 6.20 14.84
N GLY A 36 12.20 6.04 13.86
CA GLY A 36 12.40 6.39 12.45
C GLY A 36 13.27 5.40 11.69
N ARG A 37 13.60 4.24 12.25
CA ARG A 37 14.44 3.22 11.60
C ARG A 37 13.62 2.06 11.09
N ALA A 38 14.17 1.40 10.07
CA ALA A 38 13.63 0.15 9.56
C ALA A 38 13.60 -0.91 10.66
N VAL A 39 12.45 -1.56 10.86
CA VAL A 39 12.38 -2.75 11.73
C VAL A 39 12.86 -3.94 10.91
N ILE A 40 14.07 -4.43 11.19
CA ILE A 40 14.72 -5.48 10.39
C ILE A 40 14.24 -6.88 10.82
N ASN A 41 14.14 -7.09 12.13
CA ASN A 41 13.78 -8.37 12.73
C ASN A 41 12.38 -8.28 13.30
N HIS A 42 11.41 -8.78 12.56
CA HIS A 42 10.03 -8.84 12.98
C HIS A 42 9.36 -10.09 12.40
N PRO A 43 8.28 -10.60 13.02
CA PRO A 43 7.57 -11.74 12.47
C PRO A 43 6.83 -11.35 11.18
N CYS A 44 6.50 -12.34 10.35
CA CYS A 44 5.56 -12.14 9.25
C CYS A 44 4.20 -11.77 9.83
N MET A 45 3.70 -10.60 9.45
CA MET A 45 2.36 -10.13 9.73
C MET A 45 1.46 -10.51 8.56
N ASP A 46 0.23 -10.86 8.85
CA ASP A 46 -0.75 -11.21 7.83
C ASP A 46 -1.40 -9.93 7.27
N LEU A 47 -0.74 -9.29 6.30
CA LEU A 47 -1.16 -7.98 5.82
C LEU A 47 -2.39 -8.08 4.90
N TRP A 48 -3.26 -7.08 4.96
CA TRP A 48 -4.11 -6.74 3.82
C TRP A 48 -3.58 -5.48 3.15
N ILE A 49 -3.38 -5.50 1.84
CA ILE A 49 -2.78 -4.37 1.12
C ILE A 49 -3.68 -3.98 -0.06
N GLY A 50 -4.24 -2.79 0.03
CA GLY A 50 -4.98 -2.16 -1.06
C GLY A 50 -4.20 -1.01 -1.64
N CYS A 51 -4.36 -0.75 -2.94
CA CYS A 51 -3.82 0.45 -3.54
C CYS A 51 -4.76 1.09 -4.56
N ARG A 52 -4.50 2.37 -4.81
CA ARG A 52 -5.12 3.18 -5.85
C ARG A 52 -4.04 3.87 -6.66
N VAL A 53 -4.04 3.65 -7.97
CA VAL A 53 -3.14 4.30 -8.92
C VAL A 53 -3.91 5.39 -9.64
N THR A 54 -3.41 6.62 -9.58
CA THR A 54 -4.00 7.78 -10.28
C THR A 54 -2.95 8.48 -11.13
N VAL A 55 -3.39 9.22 -12.13
CA VAL A 55 -2.53 10.12 -12.90
C VAL A 55 -2.04 11.26 -12.03
N GLN A 56 -0.76 11.63 -12.12
CA GLN A 56 -0.24 12.81 -11.45
C GLN A 56 -0.46 14.07 -12.31
N MET A 57 -1.22 15.02 -11.76
CA MET A 57 -1.56 16.28 -12.39
C MET A 57 -0.85 17.44 -11.70
N LYS A 58 -0.54 18.51 -12.45
CA LYS A 58 -0.12 19.80 -11.90
C LYS A 58 -0.70 20.91 -12.77
N GLU A 59 -1.44 21.83 -12.14
CA GLU A 59 -2.10 22.94 -12.84
C GLU A 59 -3.02 22.48 -14.00
N GLY A 60 -3.66 21.31 -13.85
CA GLY A 60 -4.55 20.74 -14.86
C GLY A 60 -3.84 20.03 -16.03
N LEU A 61 -2.51 19.93 -16.00
CA LEU A 61 -1.71 19.20 -17.00
C LEU A 61 -1.03 17.97 -16.40
N TYR A 62 -0.66 17.00 -17.22
CA TYR A 62 0.16 15.87 -16.77
C TYR A 62 1.55 16.35 -16.38
N VAL A 63 2.03 15.91 -15.22
CA VAL A 63 3.41 16.16 -14.79
C VAL A 63 4.38 15.58 -15.82
N GLN A 64 5.37 16.37 -16.23
CA GLN A 64 6.39 15.98 -17.23
C GLN A 64 7.77 15.72 -16.62
N ALA A 65 7.98 16.09 -15.35
CA ALA A 65 9.20 15.84 -14.59
C ALA A 65 8.85 15.76 -13.10
N PRO A 66 9.60 14.99 -12.27
CA PRO A 66 9.29 14.83 -10.86
C PRO A 66 9.18 16.16 -10.14
N THR A 67 8.22 16.27 -9.22
CA THR A 67 7.99 17.49 -8.46
C THR A 67 7.57 17.16 -7.02
N ASP A 68 8.02 18.00 -6.08
CA ASP A 68 7.76 17.80 -4.66
C ASP A 68 6.47 18.47 -4.17
N GLU A 69 5.92 19.42 -4.92
CA GLU A 69 4.80 20.24 -4.47
C GLU A 69 3.82 20.63 -5.60
N GLY A 70 2.57 20.90 -5.20
CA GLY A 70 1.51 21.42 -6.08
C GLY A 70 1.00 20.42 -7.10
N SER A 71 1.18 19.12 -6.85
CA SER A 71 0.57 18.06 -7.65
C SER A 71 -0.74 17.59 -7.02
N ASP A 72 -1.65 17.16 -7.88
CA ASP A 72 -2.97 16.62 -7.53
C ASP A 72 -3.17 15.25 -8.18
N ARG A 73 -4.14 14.48 -7.66
CA ARG A 73 -4.56 13.20 -8.21
C ARG A 73 -5.57 13.43 -9.34
N GLY A 74 -5.30 12.86 -10.51
CA GLY A 74 -6.16 12.90 -11.69
C GLY A 74 -7.04 11.66 -11.82
N GLU A 75 -7.15 11.15 -13.05
CA GLU A 75 -7.91 9.94 -13.36
C GLU A 75 -7.38 8.72 -12.61
N GLU A 76 -8.29 7.90 -12.07
CA GLU A 76 -7.98 6.61 -11.47
C GLU A 76 -7.73 5.56 -12.57
N LEU A 77 -6.55 4.96 -12.56
CA LEU A 77 -6.11 3.93 -13.51
C LEU A 77 -6.26 2.52 -12.95
N PHE A 78 -6.18 2.38 -11.63
CA PHE A 78 -6.34 1.11 -10.93
C PHE A 78 -6.80 1.35 -9.50
N ARG A 79 -7.63 0.45 -8.99
CA ARG A 79 -7.97 0.36 -7.57
C ARG A 79 -8.26 -1.10 -7.21
N GLY A 80 -7.61 -1.60 -6.18
CA GLY A 80 -7.85 -2.97 -5.71
C GLY A 80 -6.86 -3.45 -4.66
N GLN A 81 -7.09 -4.66 -4.17
CA GLN A 81 -6.14 -5.39 -3.34
C GLN A 81 -4.99 -5.92 -4.20
N ILE A 82 -3.80 -5.94 -3.62
CA ILE A 82 -2.60 -6.53 -4.21
C ILE A 82 -2.14 -7.73 -3.38
N GLU A 83 -1.69 -8.77 -4.07
CA GLU A 83 -1.06 -9.92 -3.43
C GLU A 83 0.34 -9.52 -2.98
N TRP A 84 0.76 -10.07 -1.85
CA TRP A 84 2.06 -9.85 -1.26
C TRP A 84 2.70 -11.16 -0.84
N ASP A 85 4.03 -11.16 -0.78
CA ASP A 85 4.86 -12.28 -0.38
C ASP A 85 5.80 -11.85 0.75
N TRP A 86 6.20 -12.83 1.58
CA TRP A 86 7.17 -12.67 2.66
C TRP A 86 8.44 -13.48 2.44
N ASP A 87 9.60 -12.81 2.50
CA ASP A 87 10.90 -13.46 2.52
C ASP A 87 11.35 -13.78 3.97
N PRO A 88 11.43 -15.07 4.35
CA PRO A 88 11.86 -15.47 5.69
C PRO A 88 13.37 -15.34 5.92
N LEU A 89 14.19 -15.13 4.87
CA LEU A 89 15.64 -15.14 5.00
C LEU A 89 16.17 -14.04 5.94
N PRO A 90 17.03 -14.37 6.92
CA PRO A 90 17.55 -13.41 7.91
C PRO A 90 18.28 -12.20 7.34
N GLU A 91 18.96 -12.37 6.21
CA GLU A 91 19.77 -11.36 5.52
C GLU A 91 18.94 -10.38 4.68
N THR A 92 17.67 -10.70 4.40
CA THR A 92 16.81 -9.89 3.54
C THR A 92 16.37 -8.62 4.27
N THR A 93 16.64 -7.48 3.66
CA THR A 93 16.31 -6.15 4.21
C THR A 93 14.87 -5.73 3.85
N PHE A 94 14.33 -6.22 2.73
CA PHE A 94 12.95 -6.03 2.30
C PHE A 94 12.22 -7.36 2.30
N ARG A 95 11.50 -7.62 3.39
CA ARG A 95 10.88 -8.93 3.57
C ARG A 95 9.49 -9.00 2.98
N TYR A 96 8.76 -7.89 2.89
CA TYR A 96 7.49 -7.85 2.16
C TYR A 96 7.72 -7.35 0.75
N SER A 97 7.16 -8.08 -0.22
CA SER A 97 7.05 -7.62 -1.59
C SER A 97 5.62 -7.75 -2.08
N ALA A 98 5.17 -6.86 -2.96
CA ALA A 98 3.87 -6.94 -3.60
C ALA A 98 3.99 -6.60 -5.08
N ARG A 99 2.93 -6.94 -5.84
CA ARG A 99 2.90 -6.70 -7.28
C ARG A 99 1.55 -6.15 -7.70
N ILE A 100 1.59 -5.04 -8.44
CA ILE A 100 0.45 -4.57 -9.26
C ILE A 100 0.71 -5.03 -10.69
N PRO A 101 -0.08 -5.98 -11.24
CA PRO A 101 0.08 -6.39 -12.62
C PRO A 101 -0.22 -5.23 -13.57
N GLY A 102 0.70 -4.91 -14.48
CA GLY A 102 0.55 -3.81 -15.43
C GLY A 102 -0.72 -3.91 -16.28
N ALA A 103 -1.10 -5.14 -16.64
CA ALA A 103 -2.32 -5.43 -17.38
C ALA A 103 -3.63 -5.06 -16.65
N LYS A 104 -3.59 -4.91 -15.32
CA LYS A 104 -4.74 -4.43 -14.54
C LYS A 104 -4.80 -2.90 -14.45
N ILE A 105 -3.70 -2.21 -14.73
CA ILE A 105 -3.63 -0.75 -14.75
C ILE A 105 -4.13 -0.26 -16.11
N LYS A 106 -5.13 0.61 -16.10
CA LYS A 106 -5.64 1.24 -17.32
C LYS A 106 -4.50 1.96 -18.05
N SER A 107 -4.34 1.67 -19.35
CA SER A 107 -3.40 2.37 -20.23
C SER A 107 -3.69 3.87 -20.26
N HIS A 108 -2.63 4.68 -20.17
CA HIS A 108 -2.72 6.13 -20.15
C HIS A 108 -1.35 6.78 -20.48
N ASP A 109 -1.37 7.88 -21.24
CA ASP A 109 -0.18 8.61 -21.72
C ASP A 109 0.52 9.48 -20.64
N ALA A 110 0.15 9.33 -19.37
CA ALA A 110 0.67 10.18 -18.31
C ALA A 110 2.06 9.68 -17.91
N PRO A 111 3.10 10.55 -17.93
CA PRO A 111 4.46 10.11 -17.59
C PRO A 111 4.61 9.72 -16.12
N TYR A 112 3.81 10.31 -15.23
CA TYR A 112 3.88 10.07 -13.80
C TYR A 112 2.52 9.73 -13.21
N ARG A 113 2.56 8.89 -12.18
CA ARG A 113 1.44 8.36 -11.42
C ARG A 113 1.65 8.63 -9.95
N VAL A 114 0.53 8.67 -9.23
CA VAL A 114 0.47 8.69 -7.76
C VAL A 114 -0.13 7.36 -7.32
N ILE A 115 0.52 6.72 -6.36
CA ILE A 115 0.01 5.48 -5.76
C ILE A 115 -0.31 5.73 -4.30
N ASP A 116 -1.57 5.54 -3.92
CA ASP A 116 -2.01 5.54 -2.53
C ASP A 116 -2.14 4.10 -2.05
N TYR A 117 -1.49 3.75 -0.96
CA TYR A 117 -1.58 2.45 -0.31
C TYR A 117 -2.38 2.54 0.99
N LEU A 118 -3.19 1.51 1.23
CA LEU A 118 -3.79 1.21 2.52
C LEU A 118 -3.28 -0.16 2.96
N ILE A 119 -2.49 -0.18 4.04
CA ILE A 119 -1.93 -1.39 4.63
C ILE A 119 -2.65 -1.63 5.95
N ILE A 120 -3.26 -2.79 6.10
CA ILE A 120 -3.93 -3.22 7.33
C ILE A 120 -3.14 -4.35 7.97
N VAL A 121 -2.98 -4.26 9.29
CA VAL A 121 -2.43 -5.31 10.14
C VAL A 121 -3.57 -5.81 11.05
N PRO A 122 -4.16 -6.97 10.78
CA PRO A 122 -5.18 -7.56 11.64
C PRO A 122 -4.58 -8.11 12.94
N ASP A 123 -5.34 -8.05 14.04
CA ASP A 123 -5.02 -8.81 15.25
C ASP A 123 -5.60 -10.23 15.09
N PRO A 124 -4.77 -11.28 14.87
CA PRO A 124 -5.25 -12.63 14.60
C PRO A 124 -5.98 -13.27 15.79
N ARG A 125 -6.01 -12.62 16.96
CA ARG A 125 -6.79 -13.05 18.13
C ARG A 125 -8.22 -12.52 18.11
N LYS A 126 -8.54 -11.54 17.27
CA LYS A 126 -9.78 -10.75 17.30
C LYS A 126 -10.53 -10.69 15.97
N ILE A 127 -9.85 -10.95 14.87
CA ILE A 127 -10.44 -11.00 13.54
C ILE A 127 -9.79 -12.12 12.74
N ASN A 128 -10.61 -12.88 12.02
CA ASN A 128 -10.15 -13.91 11.09
C ASN A 128 -10.17 -13.40 9.64
N GLU A 129 -9.63 -14.20 8.71
CA GLU A 129 -9.53 -13.85 7.29
C GLU A 129 -10.89 -13.55 6.62
N GLU A 130 -11.93 -14.34 6.90
CA GLU A 130 -13.27 -14.13 6.32
C GLU A 130 -13.91 -12.83 6.83
N GLU A 131 -13.79 -12.56 8.13
CA GLU A 131 -14.24 -11.29 8.72
C GLU A 131 -13.46 -10.10 8.19
N MET A 132 -12.15 -10.28 7.94
CA MET A 132 -11.28 -9.25 7.37
C MET A 132 -11.68 -8.93 5.93
N ASP A 133 -11.97 -9.94 5.13
CA ASP A 133 -12.47 -9.79 3.76
C ASP A 133 -13.81 -9.04 3.71
N GLU A 134 -14.73 -9.33 4.64
CA GLU A 134 -16.01 -8.62 4.74
C GLU A 134 -15.83 -7.15 5.15
N LEU A 135 -15.00 -6.90 6.18
CA LEU A 135 -14.64 -5.56 6.62
C LEU A 135 -14.04 -4.75 5.47
N MET A 136 -13.11 -5.34 4.72
CA MET A 136 -12.46 -4.64 3.62
C MET A 136 -13.38 -4.45 2.41
N LYS A 137 -14.33 -5.35 2.14
CA LYS A 137 -15.37 -5.11 1.11
C LYS A 137 -16.21 -3.87 1.42
N GLU A 138 -16.60 -3.68 2.68
CA GLU A 138 -17.33 -2.49 3.11
C GLU A 138 -16.44 -1.25 3.06
N ALA A 139 -15.24 -1.30 3.64
CA ALA A 139 -14.28 -0.20 3.62
C ALA A 139 -13.97 0.26 2.18
N TRP A 140 -13.80 -0.67 1.25
CA TRP A 140 -13.48 -0.35 -0.15
C TRP A 140 -14.64 0.27 -0.93
N SER A 141 -15.88 0.14 -0.44
CA SER A 141 -17.04 0.84 -1.00
C SER A 141 -17.04 2.34 -0.65
N LEU A 142 -16.29 2.74 0.38
CA LEU A 142 -16.09 4.12 0.78
C LEU A 142 -15.05 4.76 -0.13
N ILE A 143 -15.50 5.65 -1.01
CA ILE A 143 -14.64 6.37 -1.97
C ILE A 143 -14.00 7.59 -1.30
N ASP A 144 -14.71 8.19 -0.34
CA ASP A 144 -14.26 9.36 0.39
C ASP A 144 -13.23 8.97 1.48
N PRO A 145 -12.02 9.58 1.49
CA PRO A 145 -10.99 9.27 2.47
C PRO A 145 -11.40 9.52 3.93
N GLN A 146 -12.18 10.57 4.21
CA GLN A 146 -12.60 10.86 5.58
C GLN A 146 -13.54 9.79 6.13
N SER A 147 -14.49 9.36 5.29
CA SER A 147 -15.43 8.29 5.61
C SER A 147 -14.70 6.95 5.79
N LEU A 148 -13.71 6.66 4.95
CA LEU A 148 -12.87 5.47 5.08
C LEU A 148 -12.08 5.48 6.39
N SER A 149 -11.38 6.56 6.72
CA SER A 149 -10.63 6.67 7.98
C SER A 149 -11.56 6.53 9.20
N ALA A 150 -12.69 7.22 9.22
CA ALA A 150 -13.65 7.12 10.32
C ALA A 150 -14.20 5.69 10.50
N TYR A 151 -14.42 4.95 9.39
CA TYR A 151 -14.82 3.56 9.44
C TYR A 151 -13.72 2.67 10.04
N LEU A 152 -12.47 2.84 9.59
CA LEU A 152 -11.33 2.05 10.07
C LEU A 152 -10.96 2.38 11.53
N ASP A 153 -11.06 3.64 11.95
CA ASP A 153 -10.88 4.08 13.35
C ASP A 153 -11.87 3.36 14.28
N GLY A 154 -13.10 3.12 13.81
CA GLY A 154 -14.09 2.32 14.54
C GLY A 154 -13.73 0.84 14.72
N GLN A 155 -12.67 0.37 14.07
CA GLN A 155 -12.17 -1.01 14.12
C GLN A 155 -10.80 -1.12 14.83
N GLU A 156 -10.33 -0.06 15.49
CA GLU A 156 -8.99 0.02 16.12
C GLU A 156 -8.69 -1.12 17.10
N GLU A 157 -9.71 -1.70 17.73
CA GLU A 157 -9.51 -2.84 18.62
C GLU A 157 -9.11 -4.11 17.86
N ARG A 158 -9.49 -4.25 16.59
CA ARG A 158 -9.34 -5.48 15.78
C ARG A 158 -8.24 -5.37 14.74
N ILE A 159 -7.95 -4.15 14.27
CA ILE A 159 -6.98 -3.89 13.21
C ILE A 159 -6.15 -2.64 13.52
N SER A 160 -4.96 -2.56 12.93
CA SER A 160 -4.22 -1.30 12.76
C SER A 160 -4.12 -0.99 11.27
N TYR A 161 -4.22 0.28 10.88
CA TYR A 161 -4.12 0.68 9.48
C TYR A 161 -3.08 1.77 9.27
N PHE A 162 -2.47 1.74 8.08
CA PHE A 162 -1.42 2.66 7.69
C PHE A 162 -1.66 3.12 6.26
N ILE A 163 -1.42 4.41 6.00
CA ILE A 163 -1.54 5.01 4.68
C ILE A 163 -0.15 5.45 4.24
N ASN A 164 0.20 5.11 3.01
CA ASN A 164 1.42 5.58 2.36
C ASN A 164 1.07 6.13 0.97
N THR A 165 1.72 7.21 0.54
CA THR A 165 1.56 7.75 -0.81
C THR A 165 2.91 7.88 -1.48
N SER A 166 3.02 7.30 -2.67
CA SER A 166 4.18 7.44 -3.56
C SER A 166 3.83 8.40 -4.69
N TRP A 167 4.60 9.49 -4.79
CA TRP A 167 4.52 10.47 -5.86
C TRP A 167 5.64 10.24 -6.86
N ASN A 168 5.49 10.76 -8.08
CA ASN A 168 6.48 10.68 -9.14
C ASN A 168 6.82 9.23 -9.54
N VAL A 169 5.86 8.31 -9.42
CA VAL A 169 6.02 6.94 -9.91
C VAL A 169 5.92 6.96 -11.43
N GLU A 170 6.96 6.50 -12.12
CA GLU A 170 6.98 6.50 -13.58
C GLU A 170 5.84 5.63 -14.15
N GLY A 171 5.16 6.17 -15.16
CA GLY A 171 4.25 5.38 -15.97
C GLY A 171 5.05 4.48 -16.90
N GLY A 172 4.79 3.17 -16.88
CA GLY A 172 5.34 2.26 -17.89
C GLY A 172 5.03 2.76 -19.30
N ALA A 173 6.06 2.91 -20.13
CA ALA A 173 5.92 3.31 -21.52
C ALA A 173 5.27 2.17 -22.32
N GLN A 174 4.10 2.43 -22.91
CA GLN A 174 3.50 1.54 -23.92
C GLN A 174 4.03 1.88 -25.32
#